data_AF-A0A350UKV1-F1
#
_entry.id   AF-A0A350UKV1-F1
#
_cell.length_a   1.000
_cell.length_b   1.000
_cell.length_c   1.000
_cell.angle_alpha   90.00
_cell.angle_beta   90.00
_cell.angle_gamma   90.00
#
_symmetry.space_group_name_H-M   'P 1'
#
loop_
_entity.id
_entity.type
_entity.pdbx_description
1 polymer ?
#
loop_
_entity_poly.entity_id
_entity_poly.type
_entity_poly.pdbx_seq_one_letter_code
_entity_poly.pdbx_strand_id
1 'polypeptide(L)'
;MSRPLALSLFVLAFACSVFAQSPRLYSSDGRNTFLGNLNANPNDPDSIANPHGRYGSRSSPTSINNPYSRYGSIHSPDSARNPRGRGAPRP
;
A
#
# COMPACT_ATOMS: atom_id res chain seq x y z
N MET A 1 64.55 13.52 -5.55
CA MET A 1 63.72 13.23 -4.35
C MET A 1 62.54 14.20 -4.39
N SER A 2 61.39 13.73 -4.89
CA SER A 2 60.13 13.49 -4.17
C SER A 2 59.04 14.53 -4.52
N ARG A 3 58.25 14.23 -5.56
CA ARG A 3 56.84 14.66 -5.63
C ARG A 3 56.06 13.63 -4.81
N PRO A 4 55.09 14.01 -3.96
CA PRO A 4 53.72 14.06 -4.46
C PRO A 4 52.81 15.06 -3.71
N LEU A 5 52.14 15.96 -4.42
CA LEU A 5 50.91 16.59 -3.90
C LEU A 5 49.75 15.78 -4.47
N ALA A 6 49.43 14.72 -3.71
CA ALA A 6 48.36 13.79 -4.00
C ALA A 6 47.00 14.47 -3.77
N LEU A 7 46.18 14.41 -4.82
CA LEU A 7 44.76 14.06 -4.79
C LEU A 7 43.94 14.67 -3.64
N SER A 8 43.35 15.84 -3.89
CA SER A 8 42.21 16.29 -3.08
C SER A 8 40.98 15.44 -3.45
N LEU A 9 40.49 14.73 -2.44
CA LEU A 9 39.40 13.78 -2.44
C LEU A 9 38.08 14.45 -2.86
N PHE A 10 37.53 14.08 -4.01
CA PHE A 10 36.20 14.49 -4.43
C PHE A 10 35.17 13.67 -3.62
N VAL A 11 34.66 14.23 -2.53
CA VAL A 11 33.61 13.59 -1.73
C VAL A 11 32.31 13.63 -2.54
N LEU A 12 32.00 12.51 -3.20
CA LEU A 12 30.69 12.30 -3.83
C LEU A 12 29.66 12.12 -2.71
N ALA A 13 28.96 13.19 -2.36
CA ALA A 13 27.82 13.12 -1.44
C ALA A 13 26.70 12.29 -2.11
N PHE A 14 26.68 10.99 -1.83
CA PHE A 14 25.63 10.10 -2.28
C PHE A 14 24.38 10.41 -1.44
N ALA A 15 23.51 11.29 -1.94
CA ALA A 15 22.21 11.52 -1.33
C ALA A 15 21.38 10.24 -1.46
N CYS A 16 21.27 9.49 -0.36
CA CYS A 16 20.42 8.31 -0.28
C CYS A 16 18.96 8.75 -0.49
N SER A 17 18.43 8.50 -1.68
CA SER A 17 17.01 8.69 -1.96
C SER A 17 16.25 7.55 -1.28
N VAL A 18 15.62 7.83 -0.14
CA VAL A 18 14.72 6.88 0.52
C VAL A 18 13.44 6.81 -0.30
N PHE A 19 13.28 5.76 -1.11
CA PHE A 19 11.97 5.40 -1.65
C PHE A 19 11.12 4.83 -0.52
N ALA A 20 10.15 5.60 -0.04
CA ALA A 20 9.20 5.11 0.93
C ALA A 20 8.31 4.04 0.28
N GLN A 21 8.27 2.84 0.87
CA GLN A 21 7.27 1.84 0.50
C GLN A 21 5.87 2.38 0.83
N SER A 22 4.93 2.16 -0.09
CA SER A 22 3.55 2.56 0.15
C SER A 22 2.95 1.77 1.32
N PRO A 23 2.07 2.39 2.15
CA PRO A 23 1.43 1.68 3.24
C PRO A 23 0.63 0.48 2.73
N ARG A 24 0.66 -0.63 3.48
CA ARG A 24 -0.07 -1.86 3.14
C ARG A 24 -1.35 -1.95 3.94
N LEU A 25 -2.45 -2.30 3.28
CA LEU A 25 -3.71 -2.61 3.93
C LEU A 25 -3.80 -4.08 4.31
N TYR A 26 -4.27 -4.32 5.52
CA TYR A 26 -4.60 -5.64 6.03
C TYR A 26 -6.01 -5.66 6.61
N SER A 27 -6.69 -6.79 6.48
CA SER A 27 -8.03 -7.04 6.98
C SER A 27 -8.05 -7.27 8.49
N SER A 28 -9.15 -6.87 9.15
CA SER A 28 -9.44 -7.18 10.56
C SER A 28 -10.24 -8.49 10.74
N ASP A 29 -10.20 -9.39 9.75
CA ASP A 29 -10.93 -10.68 9.74
C ASP A 29 -10.31 -11.78 10.64
N GLY A 30 -9.30 -11.43 11.43
CA GLY A 30 -8.52 -12.37 12.25
C GLY A 30 -7.48 -13.18 11.47
N ARG A 31 -7.40 -13.03 10.14
CA ARG A 31 -6.40 -13.68 9.28
C ARG A 31 -5.35 -12.70 8.75
N ASN A 32 -5.51 -11.42 9.02
CA ASN A 32 -4.62 -10.36 8.55
C ASN A 32 -4.43 -10.42 7.03
N THR A 33 -5.52 -10.63 6.30
CA THR A 33 -5.52 -10.78 4.84
C THR A 33 -4.97 -9.50 4.19
N PHE A 34 -3.98 -9.63 3.30
CA PHE A 34 -3.47 -8.49 2.54
C PHE A 34 -4.52 -7.97 1.54
N LEU A 35 -4.79 -6.66 1.57
CA LEU A 35 -5.82 -5.99 0.77
C LEU A 35 -5.26 -4.97 -0.22
N GLY A 36 -3.94 -4.96 -0.43
CA GLY A 36 -3.26 -4.09 -1.39
C GLY A 36 -2.48 -2.95 -0.74
N ASN A 37 -1.79 -2.21 -1.59
CA ASN A 37 -1.03 -1.02 -1.25
C ASN A 37 -1.90 0.24 -1.35
N LEU A 38 -1.84 1.09 -0.33
CA LEU A 38 -2.40 2.44 -0.31
C LEU A 38 -1.51 3.39 -1.10
N ASN A 39 -1.62 3.33 -2.42
CA ASN A 39 -1.02 4.30 -3.30
C ASN A 39 -1.95 4.68 -4.45
N ALA A 40 -1.64 5.78 -5.12
CA ALA A 40 -2.42 6.31 -6.23
C ALA A 40 -1.93 5.84 -7.60
N ASN A 41 -0.93 4.94 -7.67
CA ASN A 41 -0.39 4.46 -8.94
C ASN A 41 -1.36 3.45 -9.56
N PRO A 42 -2.02 3.77 -10.71
CA PRO A 42 -2.97 2.87 -11.34
C PRO A 42 -2.30 1.69 -12.05
N ASN A 43 -0.97 1.71 -12.23
CA ASN A 43 -0.22 0.66 -12.90
C ASN A 43 0.49 -0.30 -11.93
N ASP A 44 0.52 0.02 -10.63
CA ASP A 44 1.04 -0.90 -9.61
C ASP A 44 0.06 -2.10 -9.48
N PRO A 45 0.53 -3.35 -9.66
CA PRO A 45 -0.33 -4.54 -9.56
C PRO A 45 -0.96 -4.72 -8.17
N ASP A 46 -0.30 -4.22 -7.12
CA ASP A 46 -0.77 -4.31 -5.74
C ASP A 46 -1.58 -3.09 -5.30
N SER A 47 -1.69 -2.05 -6.13
CA SER A 47 -2.37 -0.80 -5.77
C SER A 47 -3.89 -0.95 -5.68
N ILE A 48 -4.48 -0.35 -4.64
CA ILE A 48 -5.93 -0.19 -4.55
C ILE A 48 -6.50 0.82 -5.55
N ALA A 49 -5.65 1.66 -6.16
CA ALA A 49 -6.03 2.61 -7.20
C ALA A 49 -5.98 2.00 -8.61
N ASN A 50 -5.45 0.78 -8.78
CA ASN A 50 -5.43 0.08 -10.07
C ASN A 50 -6.82 -0.52 -10.36
N PRO A 51 -7.63 0.04 -11.28
CA PRO A 51 -9.00 -0.41 -11.54
C PRO A 51 -9.07 -1.79 -12.21
N HIS A 52 -7.95 -2.27 -12.75
CA HIS A 52 -7.82 -3.58 -13.38
C HIS A 52 -7.07 -4.58 -12.48
N GLY A 53 -6.43 -4.09 -11.41
CA GLY A 53 -5.64 -4.89 -10.47
C GLY A 53 -6.49 -5.68 -9.49
N ARG A 54 -5.89 -6.72 -8.89
CA ARG A 54 -6.57 -7.59 -7.93
C ARG A 54 -7.10 -6.85 -6.70
N TYR A 55 -6.43 -5.80 -6.26
CA TYR A 55 -6.80 -5.09 -5.03
C TYR A 55 -7.61 -3.81 -5.26
N GLY A 56 -7.55 -3.23 -6.47
CA GLY A 56 -8.31 -2.03 -6.83
C GLY A 56 -9.57 -2.27 -7.68
N SER A 57 -9.68 -3.40 -8.37
CA SER A 57 -10.80 -3.68 -9.28
C SER A 57 -12.13 -3.95 -8.55
N ARG A 58 -13.23 -3.43 -9.11
CA ARG A 58 -14.60 -3.68 -8.65
C ARG A 58 -15.09 -5.11 -8.85
N SER A 59 -14.39 -5.93 -9.64
CA SER A 59 -14.75 -7.34 -9.83
C SER A 59 -14.04 -8.30 -8.87
N SER A 60 -12.98 -7.85 -8.20
CA SER A 60 -12.17 -8.74 -7.38
C SER A 60 -12.79 -9.01 -6.00
N PRO A 61 -12.78 -10.26 -5.50
CA PRO A 61 -13.29 -10.61 -4.16
C PRO A 61 -12.41 -10.09 -3.01
N THR A 62 -11.16 -9.70 -3.29
CA THR A 62 -10.26 -9.12 -2.29
C THR A 62 -10.19 -7.59 -2.34
N SER A 63 -10.83 -6.95 -3.33
CA SER A 63 -10.79 -5.49 -3.45
C SER A 63 -11.76 -4.82 -2.49
N ILE A 64 -11.27 -3.78 -1.80
CA ILE A 64 -12.09 -2.87 -0.99
C ILE A 64 -13.02 -1.99 -1.85
N ASN A 65 -12.76 -1.91 -3.16
CA ASN A 65 -13.57 -1.13 -4.10
C ASN A 65 -14.75 -1.92 -4.65
N ASN A 66 -14.74 -3.25 -4.53
CA ASN A 66 -15.86 -4.09 -4.94
C ASN A 66 -16.98 -4.06 -3.87
N PRO A 67 -18.15 -3.47 -4.16
CA PRO A 67 -19.25 -3.36 -3.20
C PRO A 67 -19.92 -4.69 -2.85
N TYR A 68 -19.61 -5.75 -3.59
CA TYR A 68 -20.09 -7.11 -3.34
C TYR A 68 -19.04 -8.00 -2.67
N SER A 69 -17.80 -7.51 -2.49
CA SER A 69 -16.76 -8.28 -1.82
C SER A 69 -16.91 -8.26 -0.31
N ARG A 70 -16.26 -9.22 0.35
CA ARG A 70 -16.15 -9.28 1.81
C ARG A 70 -15.53 -8.01 2.41
N TYR A 71 -14.64 -7.33 1.70
CA TYR A 71 -13.89 -6.19 2.24
C TYR A 71 -14.42 -4.83 1.77
N GLY A 72 -15.24 -4.79 0.72
CA GLY A 72 -15.83 -3.56 0.18
C GLY A 72 -17.35 -3.41 0.37
N SER A 73 -18.06 -4.47 0.76
CA SER A 73 -19.51 -4.43 0.98
C SER A 73 -19.90 -3.76 2.30
N ILE A 74 -20.88 -2.85 2.25
CA ILE A 74 -21.46 -2.20 3.44
C ILE A 74 -22.11 -3.18 4.43
N HIS A 75 -22.47 -4.38 3.98
CA HIS A 75 -23.12 -5.39 4.81
C HIS A 75 -22.13 -6.36 5.46
N SER A 76 -20.88 -6.38 4.98
CA SER A 76 -19.88 -7.30 5.51
C SER A 76 -19.32 -6.78 6.84
N PRO A 77 -19.22 -7.63 7.89
CA PRO A 77 -18.60 -7.23 9.15
C PRO A 77 -17.09 -6.96 9.01
N ASP A 78 -16.45 -7.44 7.94
CA ASP A 78 -15.02 -7.24 7.65
C ASP A 78 -14.74 -6.03 6.75
N SER A 79 -15.77 -5.32 6.28
CA SER A 79 -15.56 -4.15 5.44
C SER A 79 -15.37 -2.89 6.27
N ALA A 80 -14.38 -2.08 5.87
CA ALA A 80 -14.20 -0.72 6.38
C ALA A 80 -15.38 0.21 6.03
N ARG A 81 -16.22 -0.15 5.05
CA ARG A 81 -17.41 0.62 4.66
C ARG A 81 -18.66 0.25 5.46
N ASN A 82 -18.60 -0.77 6.32
CA ASN A 82 -19.69 -1.11 7.20
C ASN A 82 -19.61 -0.25 8.48
N PRO A 83 -20.56 0.66 8.74
CA PRO A 83 -20.55 1.53 9.92
C PRO A 83 -20.70 0.78 11.25
N ARG A 84 -21.04 -0.51 11.20
CA ARG A 84 -21.13 -1.41 12.36
C ARG A 84 -20.16 -2.59 12.23
N GLY A 85 -19.16 -2.49 11.36
CA GLY A 85 -18.15 -3.52 11.12
C GLY A 85 -17.19 -3.69 12.30
N ARG A 86 -16.36 -4.74 12.25
CA ARG A 86 -15.40 -5.10 13.32
C ARG A 86 -14.41 -3.98 13.67
N GLY A 87 -14.10 -3.08 12.75
CA GLY A 87 -13.24 -1.92 12.96
C GLY A 87 -13.97 -0.58 13.09
N ALA A 88 -15.31 -0.57 13.17
CA ALA A 88 -16.06 0.67 13.29
C ALA A 88 -15.90 1.31 14.67
N PRO A 89 -15.88 2.65 14.78
CA PRO A 89 -15.91 3.34 16.06
C PRO A 89 -17.12 2.87 16.89
N ARG A 90 -16.87 2.46 18.13
CA ARG A 90 -17.93 2.14 19.09
C ARG A 90 -18.28 3.40 19.88
N PRO A 91 -19.58 3.69 20.10
CA PRO A 91 -20.00 4.79 20.97
C PRO A 91 -19.57 4.57 22.42
#